data_AF-A0AAU9S7C3-F1
#
_entry.id   AF-A0AAU9S7C3-F1
#
_cell.length_a   1.000
_cell.length_b   1.000
_cell.length_c   1.000
_cell.angle_alpha   90.00
_cell.angle_beta   90.00
_cell.angle_gamma   90.00
#
_symmetry.space_group_name_H-M   'P 1'
#
loop_
_entity.id
_entity.type
_entity.pdbx_description
1 polymer ?
#
loop_
_entity_poly.entity_id
_entity_poly.type
_entity_poly.pdbx_seq_one_letter_code
_entity_poly.pdbx_strand_id
1 'polypeptide(L)' 'MDNRGVQGLSHRGLYGFQPKRIFVFGDSYADTGNNRKSVAKSWKVPYGITFPGKPAGRFSDGRVLTDYLGA' A
#
# COMPACT_ATOMS: atom_id res chain seq x y z
N MET A 1 31.80 -36.97 23.26
CA MET A 1 32.01 -35.52 23.08
C MET A 1 30.90 -35.03 22.15
N ASP A 2 29.80 -34.56 22.71
CA ASP A 2 28.66 -34.02 21.97
C ASP A 2 28.95 -32.55 21.63
N ASN A 3 29.14 -32.25 20.35
CA ASN A 3 29.40 -30.88 19.92
C ASN A 3 28.05 -30.14 19.76
N ARG A 4 27.41 -29.80 20.89
CA ARG A 4 26.23 -28.92 20.90
C ARG A 4 26.69 -27.49 20.68
N GLY A 5 26.78 -27.11 19.41
CA GLY A 5 26.93 -25.73 18.98
C GLY A 5 25.82 -24.87 19.59
N VAL A 6 26.23 -23.88 20.35
CA VAL A 6 25.40 -22.80 20.89
C VAL A 6 24.72 -22.12 19.70
N GLN A 7 23.43 -22.39 19.48
CA GLN A 7 22.64 -21.62 18.54
C GLN A 7 22.54 -20.21 19.11
N GLY A 8 23.27 -19.28 18.48
CA GLY A 8 23.24 -17.87 18.83
C GLY A 8 21.80 -17.38 18.91
N LEU A 9 21.50 -16.67 19.99
CA LEU A 9 20.25 -15.94 20.21
C LEU A 9 19.95 -15.11 18.96
N SER A 10 19.08 -15.62 18.10
CA SER A 10 18.74 -14.93 16.88
C SER A 10 17.98 -13.66 17.26
N HIS A 11 18.45 -12.52 16.76
CA HIS A 11 17.79 -11.21 16.77
C HIS A 11 16.45 -11.20 16.00
N ARG A 12 15.67 -12.28 16.02
CA ARG A 12 14.44 -12.48 15.23
C ARG A 12 13.16 -11.94 15.89
N GLY A 13 13.22 -11.47 17.14
CA GLY A 13 12.04 -11.00 17.86
C GLY A 13 11.47 -9.67 17.37
N LEU A 14 12.30 -8.80 16.79
CA LEU A 14 11.90 -7.46 16.34
C LEU A 14 11.93 -7.27 14.81
N TYR A 15 12.58 -8.19 14.08
CA TYR A 15 12.63 -8.23 12.61
C TYR A 15 11.68 -9.27 11.98
N GLY A 16 10.88 -9.98 12.80
CA GLY A 16 10.02 -11.08 12.35
C GLY A 16 8.58 -10.71 11.98
N PHE A 17 8.16 -9.46 12.19
CA PHE A 17 6.80 -9.02 11.88
C PHE A 17 6.73 -8.41 10.47
N GLN A 18 6.33 -9.23 9.50
CA GLN A 18 6.02 -8.79 8.14
C GLN A 18 4.52 -8.99 7.88
N PRO A 19 3.70 -7.93 8.00
CA PRO A 19 2.27 -8.04 7.71
C PRO A 19 2.08 -8.38 6.23
N LYS A 20 1.34 -9.46 5.95
CA LYS A 20 1.10 -9.91 4.56
C LYS A 20 0.12 -9.02 3.80
N ARG A 21 -0.70 -8.24 4.51
CA ARG A 21 -1.81 -7.45 3.97
C ARG A 21 -2.07 -6.23 4.85
N ILE A 22 -2.59 -5.19 4.23
CA ILE A 22 -3.06 -3.97 4.90
C ILE A 22 -4.54 -3.81 4.57
N PHE A 23 -5.35 -3.58 5.61
CA PHE A 23 -6.73 -3.16 5.46
C PHE A 23 -6.79 -1.66 5.70
N VAL A 24 -7.21 -0.90 4.69
CA VAL A 24 -7.19 0.56 4.73
C VAL A 24 -8.61 1.09 4.76
N PHE A 25 -8.89 1.91 5.76
CA PHE A 25 -10.12 2.68 5.90
C PHE A 25 -9.77 4.16 5.80
N GLY A 26 -10.71 4.97 5.32
CA GLY A 26 -10.51 6.40 5.19
C GLY A 26 -11.41 7.01 4.13
N ASP A 27 -10.94 8.12 3.57
CA ASP A 27 -11.62 8.90 2.55
C ASP A 27 -10.81 8.88 1.22
N SER A 28 -11.07 9.87 0.36
CA SER A 28 -10.34 10.15 -0.86
C SER A 28 -8.80 10.04 -0.79
N TYR A 29 -8.16 10.38 0.33
CA TYR A 29 -6.70 10.33 0.49
C TYR A 29 -6.13 8.89 0.53
N ALA A 30 -6.98 7.91 0.85
CA ALA A 30 -6.64 6.50 0.87
C ALA A 30 -7.30 5.70 -0.28
N ASP A 31 -8.25 6.32 -0.98
CA ASP A 31 -9.05 5.64 -2.00
C ASP A 31 -8.22 5.34 -3.26
N THR A 32 -8.18 4.06 -3.63
CA THR A 32 -7.50 3.56 -4.84
C THR A 32 -8.47 3.27 -5.99
N GLY A 33 -9.75 3.65 -5.85
CA GLY A 33 -10.77 3.56 -6.90
C GLY A 33 -12.09 2.90 -6.48
N ASN A 34 -12.43 2.90 -5.19
CA ASN A 34 -13.66 2.32 -4.66
C ASN A 34 -14.92 3.09 -5.08
N ASN A 35 -14.79 4.40 -5.31
CA ASN A 35 -15.92 5.21 -5.78
C ASN A 35 -16.31 4.89 -7.23
N ARG A 36 -17.61 4.88 -7.53
CA ARG A 36 -18.14 4.58 -8.88
C ARG A 36 -17.68 5.63 -9.91
N LYS A 37 -17.27 5.15 -11.09
CA LYS A 37 -16.79 5.97 -12.21
C LYS A 37 -17.77 7.06 -12.67
N SER A 38 -19.06 6.79 -12.60
CA SER A 38 -20.10 7.76 -12.99
C SER A 38 -20.28 8.91 -12.00
N VAL A 39 -19.81 8.77 -10.77
CA VAL A 39 -20.08 9.71 -9.67
C VAL A 39 -18.83 10.49 -9.28
N ALA A 40 -17.68 9.81 -9.14
CA ALA A 40 -16.49 10.44 -8.58
C ALA A 40 -15.64 11.21 -9.61
N LYS A 41 -15.19 12.40 -9.21
CA LYS A 41 -14.29 13.26 -10.00
C LYS A 41 -12.93 12.61 -10.27
N SER A 42 -12.47 11.70 -9.39
CA SER A 42 -11.19 10.99 -9.49
C SER A 42 -11.04 10.09 -10.74
N TRP A 43 -12.13 9.91 -11.49
CA TRP A 43 -12.13 9.21 -12.78
C TRP A 43 -12.07 10.13 -14.00
N LYS A 44 -11.74 11.41 -13.80
CA LYS A 44 -11.59 12.42 -14.87
C LYS A 44 -10.24 13.12 -14.74
N VAL A 45 -9.80 13.76 -15.82
CA VAL A 45 -8.64 14.67 -15.80
C VAL A 45 -8.89 15.80 -14.79
N PRO A 46 -7.89 16.22 -13.98
CA PRO A 46 -6.46 15.91 -14.10
C PRO A 46 -5.95 14.71 -13.29
N TYR A 47 -6.83 13.84 -12.77
CA TYR A 47 -6.38 12.74 -11.92
C TYR A 47 -5.67 11.64 -12.72
N GLY A 48 -4.56 11.14 -12.17
CA GLY A 48 -3.78 10.03 -12.69
C GLY A 48 -2.91 10.32 -13.92
N ILE A 49 -2.62 11.58 -14.30
CA ILE A 49 -1.74 11.89 -15.44
C ILE A 49 -0.31 11.45 -15.14
N THR A 50 0.22 11.79 -13.95
CA THR A 50 1.57 11.35 -13.55
C THR A 50 1.62 9.83 -13.33
N PHE A 51 0.61 9.26 -12.67
CA PHE A 51 0.46 7.80 -12.53
C PHE A 51 -1.02 7.43 -12.35
N PRO A 52 -1.58 6.47 -13.11
CA PRO A 52 -0.93 5.58 -14.08
C PRO A 52 -0.96 6.08 -15.55
N GLY A 53 -1.00 7.38 -15.80
CA GLY A 53 -1.17 7.96 -17.14
C GLY A 53 -2.62 8.12 -17.60
N LYS A 54 -3.58 7.80 -16.73
CA LYS A 54 -5.02 7.97 -16.96
C LYS A 54 -5.78 7.99 -15.62
N PRO A 55 -6.98 8.59 -15.57
CA PRO A 55 -7.80 8.53 -14.36
C PRO A 55 -8.13 7.10 -13.95
N ALA A 56 -7.78 6.76 -12.71
CA ALA A 56 -7.90 5.42 -12.13
C ALA A 56 -8.60 5.42 -10.77
N GLY A 57 -9.39 6.47 -10.47
CA GLY A 57 -10.21 6.55 -9.26
C GLY A 57 -9.49 7.07 -8.01
N ARG A 58 -8.19 7.34 -8.10
CA ARG A 58 -7.40 8.02 -7.06
C ARG A 58 -7.66 9.52 -7.09
N PHE A 59 -7.85 10.14 -5.92
CA PHE A 59 -7.94 11.59 -5.79
C PHE A 59 -6.56 12.24 -5.77
N SER A 60 -5.70 11.85 -6.71
CA SER A 60 -4.33 12.34 -6.89
C SER A 60 -3.97 12.32 -8.39
N ASP A 61 -3.03 13.17 -8.80
CA ASP A 61 -2.43 13.06 -10.15
C ASP A 61 -1.51 11.82 -10.27
N GLY A 62 -1.14 11.23 -9.14
CA GLY A 62 -0.35 10.01 -9.09
C GLY A 62 -0.89 9.01 -8.08
N ARG A 63 0.04 8.33 -7.41
CA ARG A 63 -0.25 7.44 -6.30
C ARG A 63 -0.85 8.20 -5.11
N VAL A 64 -1.66 7.50 -4.32
CA VAL A 64 -2.05 7.89 -2.97
C VAL A 64 -1.19 7.15 -1.94
N LEU A 65 -1.22 7.54 -0.66
CA LEU A 65 -0.34 6.98 0.38
C LEU A 65 -0.40 5.44 0.44
N THR A 66 -1.61 4.88 0.30
CA THR A 66 -1.85 3.44 0.30
C THR A 66 -1.11 2.69 -0.80
N ASP A 67 -0.89 3.31 -1.96
CA ASP A 67 -0.12 2.70 -3.07
C ASP A 67 1.39 2.59 -2.76
N TYR A 68 1.89 3.23 -1.71
CA TYR A 68 3.28 3.09 -1.26
C TYR A 68 3.42 2.07 -0.13
N LEU A 69 2.37 1.92 0.68
CA LEU A 69 2.36 0.99 1.82
C LEU A 69 1.99 -0.43 1.41
N GLY A 70 1.08 -0.59 0.44
CA GLY A 70 0.56 -1.89 0.02
C GLY A 70 1.09 -2.39 -1.33
N ALA A 71 2.14 -1.77 -1.88
CA ALA A 71 2.74 -2.15 -3.16
C ALA A 71 3.48 -3.48 -3.11
#